data_AF-A0A8C5UJZ4-F1
#
_entry.id   AF-A0A8C5UJZ4-F1
#
_cell.length_a   1.000
_cell.length_b   1.000
_cell.length_c   1.000
_cell.angle_alpha   90.00
_cell.angle_beta   90.00
_cell.angle_gamma   90.00
#
_symmetry.space_group_name_H-M   'P 1'
#
loop_
_entity.id
_entity.type
_entity.pdbx_description
1 polymer ?
#
loop_
_entity_poly.entity_id
_entity_poly.type
_entity_poly.pdbx_seq_one_letter_code
_entity_poly.pdbx_strand_id
1 'polypeptide(L)'
;MDYLGSCQYVHRDLAARNVLVESENRVKIGDFGLTKAIETDKEYYTVKDDRDSPVFWYGLGCLLQSNPMAEFLKMIGPTQGQMTVARLVRVLQDDKRLPRPVDQLMRKCWIYKHDERTTFHNLIQGFETIMSKM
;
A
#
# COMPACT_ATOMS: atom_id res chain seq x y z
N MET A 1 -1.63 -7.54 -10.57
CA MET A 1 -2.06 -7.89 -9.19
C MET A 1 -3.38 -8.64 -9.15
N ASP A 2 -4.32 -8.40 -10.08
CA ASP A 2 -5.61 -9.12 -10.13
C ASP A 2 -5.44 -10.65 -10.16
N TYR A 3 -4.49 -11.13 -10.97
CA TYR A 3 -4.10 -12.55 -11.01
C TYR A 3 -3.69 -13.14 -9.64
N LEU A 4 -2.87 -12.42 -8.85
CA LEU A 4 -2.49 -12.89 -7.50
C LEU A 4 -3.72 -12.95 -6.59
N GLY A 5 -4.62 -11.96 -6.70
CA GLY A 5 -5.89 -11.96 -5.99
C GLY A 5 -6.79 -13.14 -6.35
N SER A 6 -6.92 -13.47 -7.65
CA SER A 6 -7.71 -14.62 -8.10
C SER A 6 -7.11 -15.96 -7.66
N CYS A 7 -5.79 -16.03 -7.51
CA CYS A 7 -5.11 -17.20 -6.96
C CYS A 7 -5.08 -17.22 -5.41
N GLN A 8 -5.79 -16.29 -4.75
CA GLN A 8 -5.81 -16.15 -3.28
C GLN A 8 -4.40 -15.96 -2.67
N TYR A 9 -3.54 -15.18 -3.32
CA TYR A 9 -2.23 -14.79 -2.78
C TYR A 9 -2.17 -13.29 -2.47
N VAL A 10 -1.57 -12.97 -1.33
CA VAL A 10 -1.25 -11.59 -0.93
C VAL A 10 0.26 -11.40 -0.97
N HIS A 11 0.72 -10.44 -1.79
CA HIS A 11 2.16 -10.14 -1.96
C HIS A 11 2.81 -9.62 -0.67
N ARG A 12 2.07 -8.83 0.13
CA ARG A 12 2.47 -8.15 1.37
C ARG A 12 3.60 -7.12 1.25
N ASP A 13 4.36 -7.11 0.15
CA ASP A 13 5.39 -6.09 -0.13
C ASP A 13 5.30 -5.49 -1.54
N LEU A 14 4.11 -5.08 -1.97
CA LEU A 14 3.96 -4.45 -3.28
C LEU A 14 4.47 -3.00 -3.22
N ALA A 15 5.66 -2.76 -3.75
CA ALA A 15 6.30 -1.45 -3.79
C ALA A 15 7.03 -1.24 -5.12
N ALA A 16 7.33 0.02 -5.48
CA ALA A 16 8.02 0.35 -6.72
C ALA A 16 9.37 -0.38 -6.88
N ARG A 17 10.11 -0.55 -5.78
CA ARG A 17 11.37 -1.33 -5.76
C ARG A 17 11.20 -2.81 -6.17
N ASN A 18 9.99 -3.34 -6.02
CA ASN A 18 9.63 -4.72 -6.34
C ASN A 18 8.91 -4.81 -7.70
N VAL A 19 8.92 -3.73 -8.50
CA VAL A 19 8.47 -3.73 -9.90
C VAL A 19 9.70 -3.70 -10.79
N LEU A 20 9.94 -4.81 -11.49
CA LEU A 20 11.08 -5.03 -12.36
C LEU A 20 10.72 -4.63 -13.80
N VAL A 21 11.54 -3.77 -14.41
CA VAL A 21 11.38 -3.38 -15.82
C VAL A 21 12.04 -4.43 -16.70
N GLU A 22 11.26 -5.03 -17.60
CA GLU A 22 11.76 -6.02 -18.56
C GLU A 22 11.97 -5.41 -19.95
N SER A 23 11.07 -4.52 -20.36
CA SER A 23 11.19 -3.70 -21.57
C SER A 23 10.38 -2.41 -21.42
N GLU A 24 10.46 -1.51 -22.40
CA GLU A 24 9.75 -0.20 -22.39
C GLU A 24 8.26 -0.32 -22.05
N ASN A 25 7.59 -1.36 -22.56
CA ASN A 25 6.16 -1.58 -22.37
C ASN A 25 5.84 -2.78 -21.47
N ARG A 26 6.83 -3.31 -20.73
CA ARG A 26 6.63 -4.51 -19.91
C ARG A 26 7.35 -4.42 -18.57
N VAL A 27 6.55 -4.58 -17.52
CA VAL A 27 7.03 -4.70 -16.14
C VAL A 27 6.54 -6.01 -15.53
N LYS A 28 7.29 -6.52 -14.56
CA LYS A 28 6.99 -7.72 -13.79
C LYS A 28 7.05 -7.41 -12.30
N ILE A 29 6.18 -8.04 -11.52
CA ILE A 29 6.24 -7.96 -10.07
C ILE A 29 7.24 -9.00 -9.58
N GLY A 30 8.15 -8.59 -8.69
CA GLY A 30 9.18 -9.43 -8.08
C GLY A 30 9.13 -9.39 -6.54
N ASP A 31 10.06 -10.12 -5.92
CA ASP A 31 10.19 -10.27 -4.46
C ASP A 31 8.94 -10.83 -3.75
N PHE A 32 8.71 -12.12 -3.97
CA PHE A 32 7.65 -12.87 -3.31
C PHE A 32 8.06 -13.44 -1.95
N GLY A 33 9.19 -13.02 -1.36
CA GLY A 33 9.70 -13.54 -0.08
C GLY A 33 8.73 -13.34 1.08
N LEU A 34 7.88 -12.32 0.99
CA LEU A 34 6.79 -12.07 1.92
C LEU A 34 5.42 -12.47 1.37
N THR A 35 5.29 -13.20 0.27
CA THR A 35 3.97 -13.62 -0.23
C THR A 35 3.34 -14.71 0.65
N LYS A 36 2.02 -14.70 0.78
CA LYS A 36 1.28 -15.72 1.54
C LYS A 36 -0.06 -16.06 0.89
N ALA A 37 -0.44 -17.33 0.92
CA ALA A 37 -1.76 -17.80 0.50
C ALA A 37 -2.82 -17.44 1.56
N ILE A 38 -4.00 -17.05 1.10
CA ILE A 38 -5.18 -16.81 1.94
C ILE A 38 -5.87 -18.16 2.12
N GLU A 39 -5.86 -18.68 3.33
CA GLU A 39 -6.64 -19.87 3.69
C GLU A 39 -8.11 -19.48 3.84
N THR A 40 -9.01 -20.19 3.16
CA THR A 40 -10.44 -19.85 3.00
C THR A 40 -11.22 -19.77 4.32
N ASP A 41 -10.74 -20.44 5.38
CA ASP A 41 -11.44 -20.61 6.67
C ASP A 41 -10.82 -19.83 7.84
N LYS A 42 -9.84 -18.96 7.59
CA LYS A 42 -9.25 -18.11 8.63
C LYS A 42 -9.49 -16.65 8.31
N GLU A 43 -10.04 -15.91 9.26
CA GLU A 43 -10.00 -14.44 9.24
C GLU A 43 -8.54 -14.01 9.17
N TYR A 44 -8.10 -13.66 7.95
CA TYR A 44 -6.69 -13.48 7.64
C TYR A 44 -6.09 -12.22 8.25
N TYR A 45 -6.93 -11.23 8.58
CA TYR A 45 -6.55 -10.00 9.27
C TYR A 45 -7.66 -9.53 10.22
N THR A 46 -7.70 -10.11 11.42
CA THR A 46 -8.19 -9.39 12.60
C THR A 46 -6.96 -9.07 13.46
N VAL A 47 -6.56 -7.80 13.50
CA VAL A 47 -5.54 -7.34 14.47
C VAL A 47 -6.21 -7.41 15.84
N LYS A 48 -5.93 -8.47 16.59
CA LYS A 48 -6.53 -8.70 17.92
C LYS A 48 -5.76 -7.98 19.03
N ASP A 49 -4.52 -7.55 18.75
CA ASP A 49 -3.65 -6.85 19.70
C ASP A 49 -2.73 -5.85 18.97
N ASP A 50 -2.37 -4.74 19.60
CA ASP A 50 -1.58 -3.63 19.02
C ASP A 50 -0.18 -4.08 18.53
N ARG A 51 0.27 -5.25 18.96
CA ARG A 51 1.59 -5.84 18.67
C ARG A 51 1.65 -6.70 17.39
N ASP A 52 0.50 -7.05 16.81
CA ASP A 52 0.43 -7.96 15.63
C ASP A 52 0.35 -7.23 14.29
N SER A 53 0.54 -5.90 14.27
CA SER A 53 0.47 -5.11 13.05
C SER A 53 1.77 -5.24 12.23
N PRO A 54 1.77 -5.83 11.02
CA PRO A 54 2.96 -5.93 10.19
C PRO A 54 3.20 -4.61 9.44
N VAL A 55 3.14 -3.48 10.14
CA VAL A 55 3.50 -2.17 9.59
C VAL A 55 4.99 -1.94 9.80
N PHE A 56 5.79 -2.83 9.21
CA PHE A 56 7.22 -2.61 9.01
C PHE A 56 7.46 -2.06 7.60
N TRP A 57 6.81 -0.94 7.29
CA TRP A 57 7.12 -0.16 6.08
C TRP A 57 8.11 0.95 6.46
N TYR A 58 9.29 0.56 6.95
CA TYR A 58 10.35 1.49 7.32
C TYR A 58 11.66 1.11 6.62
N GLY A 59 11.71 1.41 5.32
CA GLY A 59 12.99 1.62 4.65
C GLY A 59 13.46 3.04 4.95
N LEU A 60 14.43 3.19 5.87
CA LEU A 60 15.01 4.49 6.26
C LEU A 60 15.86 5.16 5.16
N GLY A 61 16.06 4.49 4.02
CA GLY A 61 16.89 5.01 2.93
C GLY A 61 16.05 5.63 1.82
N CYS A 62 15.72 6.92 1.91
CA CYS A 62 15.58 7.84 0.77
C CYS A 62 15.31 9.26 1.27
N LEU A 63 16.35 9.90 1.83
CA LEU A 63 16.39 11.32 2.21
C LEU A 63 16.64 12.20 0.98
N LEU A 64 15.72 12.19 0.02
CA LEU A 64 15.70 13.20 -1.04
C LEU A 64 14.44 14.06 -0.87
N GLN A 65 14.66 15.38 -0.83
CA GLN A 65 13.63 16.40 -0.72
C GLN A 65 12.55 16.11 -1.76
N SER A 66 11.30 15.90 -1.30
CA SER A 66 10.09 15.51 -2.06
C SER A 66 9.74 14.00 -2.17
N ASN A 67 10.24 13.12 -1.31
CA ASN A 67 9.67 11.76 -1.18
C ASN A 67 8.44 11.74 -0.24
N PRO A 68 7.37 10.99 -0.56
CA PRO A 68 6.30 10.59 0.37
C PRO A 68 6.74 10.37 1.82
N MET A 69 7.87 9.71 2.05
CA MET A 69 8.42 9.46 3.40
C MET A 69 8.75 10.73 4.19
N ALA A 70 9.32 11.74 3.53
CA ALA A 70 9.68 12.99 4.20
C ALA A 70 8.44 13.81 4.57
N GLU A 71 7.44 13.87 3.68
CA GLU A 71 6.14 14.48 3.97
C GLU A 71 5.38 13.73 5.06
N PHE A 72 5.56 12.40 5.12
CA PHE A 72 4.92 11.56 6.12
C PHE A 72 5.46 11.80 7.51
N LEU A 73 6.78 11.91 7.63
CA LEU A 73 7.46 12.20 8.89
C LEU A 73 7.07 13.60 9.42
N LYS A 74 6.84 14.57 8.53
CA LYS A 74 6.27 15.88 8.92
C LYS A 74 4.84 15.75 9.46
N MET A 75 4.00 14.94 8.83
CA MET A 75 2.61 14.72 9.25
C MET A 75 2.49 14.01 10.61
N ILE A 76 3.34 13.02 10.86
CA ILE A 76 3.38 12.29 12.15
C ILE A 76 3.95 13.18 13.26
N GLY A 77 4.82 14.14 12.90
CA GLY A 77 5.54 14.99 13.84
C GLY A 77 6.68 14.24 14.56
N PRO A 78 7.56 14.95 15.28
CA PRO A 78 8.69 14.33 15.96
C PRO A 78 8.23 13.26 16.95
N THR A 79 8.84 12.08 16.87
CA THR A 79 8.60 10.96 17.78
C THR A 79 9.84 10.70 18.63
N GLN A 80 9.63 10.38 19.91
CA GLN A 80 10.69 9.85 20.78
C GLN A 80 10.50 8.33 20.90
N GLY A 81 11.58 7.58 20.64
CA GLY A 81 11.57 6.12 20.71
C GLY A 81 10.66 5.46 19.66
N GLN A 82 10.13 4.28 19.98
CA GLN A 82 9.37 3.43 19.04
C GLN A 82 7.91 3.86 18.81
N MET A 83 7.51 5.08 19.22
CA MET A 83 6.12 5.55 19.17
C MET A 83 5.59 5.90 17.77
N THR A 84 6.40 5.74 16.72
CA THR A 84 6.05 6.07 15.33
C THR A 84 4.82 5.29 14.84
N VAL A 85 4.69 4.00 15.19
CA VAL A 85 3.56 3.17 14.76
C VAL A 85 2.25 3.59 15.43
N ALA A 86 2.26 3.82 16.74
CA ALA A 86 1.06 4.24 17.46
C ALA A 86 0.54 5.60 16.98
N ARG A 87 1.45 6.55 16.67
CA ARG A 87 1.06 7.84 16.08
C ARG A 87 0.58 7.68 14.64
N LEU A 88 1.17 6.77 13.88
CA LEU A 88 0.72 6.46 12.53
C LEU A 88 -0.74 5.95 12.53
N VAL A 89 -1.07 4.98 13.38
CA VAL A 89 -2.44 4.46 13.48
C VAL A 89 -3.44 5.59 13.77
N ARG A 90 -3.12 6.48 14.72
CA ARG A 90 -3.98 7.63 15.06
C ARG A 90 -4.16 8.59 13.89
N VAL A 91 -3.07 8.96 13.21
CA VAL A 91 -3.12 9.85 12.04
C VAL A 91 -3.96 9.23 10.92
N LEU A 92 -3.85 7.92 10.68
CA LEU A 92 -4.67 7.23 9.67
C LEU A 92 -6.15 7.10 10.08
N GLN A 93 -6.44 6.90 11.37
CA GLN A 93 -7.80 6.88 11.94
C GLN A 93 -8.49 8.25 11.80
N ASP A 94 -7.75 9.35 11.91
CA ASP A 94 -8.24 10.72 11.68
C ASP A 94 -8.43 11.05 10.17
N ASP A 95 -8.39 10.04 9.31
CA ASP A 95 -8.40 10.13 7.84
C ASP A 95 -7.34 11.05 7.23
N LYS A 96 -6.27 11.35 7.98
CA LYS A 96 -5.12 12.07 7.44
C LYS A 96 -4.31 11.13 6.56
N ARG A 97 -3.94 11.64 5.39
CA ARG A 97 -3.11 10.96 4.40
C ARG A 97 -2.04 11.93 3.93
N LEU A 98 -1.00 11.40 3.28
CA LEU A 98 -0.01 12.22 2.60
C LEU A 98 -0.66 13.25 1.67
N PRO A 99 -0.03 14.42 1.46
CA PRO A 99 -0.46 15.39 0.46
C PRO A 99 -0.75 14.68 -0.85
N ARG A 100 -1.95 14.96 -1.39
CA ARG A 100 -2.76 14.07 -2.22
C ARG A 100 -1.98 13.31 -3.32
N PRO A 101 -2.26 12.01 -3.54
CA PRO A 101 -1.93 11.38 -4.80
C PRO A 101 -2.70 12.07 -5.92
N VAL A 102 -2.04 12.23 -7.06
CA VAL A 102 -2.46 13.07 -8.19
C VAL A 102 -3.79 12.63 -8.83
N ASP A 103 -4.28 11.42 -8.53
CA ASP A 103 -5.36 10.76 -9.28
C ASP A 103 -6.53 10.24 -8.42
N GLN A 104 -7.75 10.26 -8.97
CA GLN A 104 -8.97 9.75 -8.36
C GLN A 104 -8.91 8.24 -8.07
N LEU A 105 -8.19 7.46 -8.88
CA LEU A 105 -8.03 6.01 -8.68
C LEU A 105 -7.25 5.68 -7.41
N MET A 106 -6.18 6.43 -7.12
CA MET A 106 -5.38 6.20 -5.91
C MET A 106 -6.18 6.44 -4.63
N ARG A 107 -7.15 7.36 -4.62
CA ARG A 107 -8.03 7.58 -3.46
C ARG A 107 -8.89 6.37 -3.15
N LYS A 108 -9.38 5.67 -4.19
CA LYS A 108 -10.19 4.45 -4.01
C LYS A 108 -9.38 3.30 -3.39
N CYS A 109 -8.05 3.31 -3.53
CA CYS A 109 -7.16 2.35 -2.87
C CYS A 109 -6.97 2.61 -1.37
N TRP A 110 -7.24 3.84 -0.89
CA TRP A 110 -6.94 4.26 0.49
C TRP A 110 -8.18 4.37 1.38
N ILE A 111 -9.32 3.83 0.93
CA ILE A 111 -10.53 3.71 1.73
C ILE A 111 -10.25 2.80 2.93
N TYR A 112 -10.67 3.28 4.12
CA TYR A 112 -10.43 2.60 5.40
C TYR A 112 -11.14 1.25 5.46
N LYS A 113 -12.45 1.24 5.20
CA LYS A 113 -13.27 0.04 5.14
C LYS A 113 -12.85 -0.86 3.98
N HIS A 114 -12.55 -2.13 4.27
CA HIS A 114 -11.96 -3.04 3.29
C HIS A 114 -12.93 -3.44 2.18
N ASP A 115 -14.22 -3.54 2.51
CA ASP A 115 -15.34 -3.89 1.65
C ASP A 115 -15.72 -2.74 0.70
N GLU A 116 -15.46 -1.50 1.11
CA GLU A 116 -15.66 -0.32 0.27
C GLU A 116 -14.43 0.01 -0.61
N ARG A 117 -13.28 -0.63 -0.36
CA ARG A 117 -12.04 -0.40 -1.13
C ARG A 117 -12.16 -1.00 -2.54
N THR A 118 -11.60 -0.29 -3.52
CA THR A 118 -11.61 -0.78 -4.91
C THR A 118 -10.83 -2.09 -5.08
N THR A 119 -11.28 -2.94 -6.00
CA THR A 119 -10.62 -4.19 -6.36
C THR A 119 -9.53 -3.97 -7.41
N PHE A 120 -8.61 -4.93 -7.57
CA PHE A 120 -7.61 -4.87 -8.65
C PHE A 120 -8.25 -4.86 -10.04
N HIS A 121 -9.31 -5.64 -10.24
CA HIS A 121 -10.10 -5.60 -11.47
C HIS A 121 -10.61 -4.19 -11.81
N ASN A 122 -11.23 -3.50 -10.85
CA ASN A 122 -11.75 -2.14 -11.04
C ASN A 122 -10.62 -1.12 -11.29
N LEU A 123 -9.44 -1.34 -10.70
CA LEU A 123 -8.26 -0.52 -10.97
C LEU A 123 -7.76 -0.69 -12.41
N ILE A 124 -7.72 -1.93 -12.92
CA ILE A 124 -7.31 -2.22 -14.32
C ILE A 124 -8.23 -1.48 -15.28
N GLN A 125 -9.55 -1.62 -15.13
CA GLN A 125 -10.53 -0.92 -15.95
C GLN A 125 -10.38 0.61 -15.88
N GLY A 126 -10.10 1.13 -14.67
CA GLY A 126 -9.83 2.54 -14.46
C GLY A 126 -8.60 3.03 -15.24
N PHE A 127 -7.50 2.29 -15.18
CA PHE A 127 -6.28 2.64 -15.91
C PHE A 127 -6.46 2.52 -17.43
N GLU A 128 -7.11 1.47 -17.93
CA GLU A 128 -7.44 1.33 -19.36
C GLU A 128 -8.28 2.50 -19.88
N THR A 129 -9.23 2.98 -19.07
CA THR A 129 -10.06 4.16 -19.40
C THR A 129 -9.24 5.46 -19.45
N ILE A 130 -8.22 5.60 -18.60
CA ILE A 130 -7.32 6.76 -18.63
C ILE A 130 -6.38 6.68 -19.84
N MET A 131 -5.78 5.51 -20.06
CA MET A 131 -4.82 5.27 -21.15
C MET A 131 -5.45 5.41 -22.53
N SER A 132 -6.73 5.04 -22.69
CA SER A 132 -7.48 5.21 -23.95
C SER A 132 -7.86 6.67 -24.28
N LYS A 133 -7.67 7.59 -23.32
CA LYS A 133 -7.91 9.03 -23.51
C LYS A 133 -6.63 9.85 -23.70
N MET A 134 -5.48 9.20 -23.62
CA MET A 134 -4.15 9.78 -23.90
C MET A 134 -3.81 9.56 -25.38
#